data_AF-G1X0Y0-F1
#
_entry.id   AF-G1X0Y0-F1
#
_cell.length_a   1.000
_cell.length_b   1.000
_cell.length_c   1.000
_cell.angle_alpha   90.00
_cell.angle_beta   90.00
_cell.angle_gamma   90.00
#
_symmetry.space_group_name_H-M   'P 1'
#
loop_
_entity.id
_entity.type
_entity.pdbx_description
1 polymer ?
#
loop_
_entity_poly.entity_id
_entity_poly.type
_entity_poly.pdbx_seq_one_letter_code
_entity_poly.pdbx_strand_id
1 'polypeptide(L)'
;MDSHDPDGLVNLRKLADHFALNLPEDKKVPIVLVPGFAGWGTPLFGTINYWGGIENMPRLLMDKGYTVIITPVGPISSNWERACELYRQLTCGRFNRFVPETQDVEEHHDLDISYGKYFESDPENGPRQSRTSGRKRAILFSPSPQEYADWKWSETSKAHFICHSQGGVTVRYLISLMLRGAGDIHPEYFDSGGRDTWAISVITLGTPHKGTTIIDVVENFLLNSASQAIKLVARLFATASFSRPEQRVYDLQLDHWGICRDGNETFQEMRSRFESTSGPVSKWYNSNINGFYDNSIKGVGDLNRKAAPASPNIYYFTLSFHSTVPFPSYWPPWTINAIRSFPVPLVSFIREVLYSIPLVNIGVWIVDSIVNGILNTAGWAIISRLISIHDLVRWVTQEVLNRLLYETDYKVSLPPPGRYLPRNDVMPLILPVVYAMGGQDLSPEQKRILGPNLGDWYQNDGVVNTESMCGPHGSVVKDIAAFPISDINSDSARGIYWHLGVNDRMDHLDEIGIIIQEDTAHSMNEMYFNLATIVTRLPPRRRQPSHL
;
A
#
# COMPACT_ATOMS: atom_id res chain seq x y z
N MET A 1 29.92 6.39 1.40
CA MET A 1 29.60 5.02 0.97
C MET A 1 30.09 4.86 -0.46
N ASP A 2 30.73 3.73 -0.79
CA ASP A 2 31.04 3.41 -2.18
C ASP A 2 29.75 3.35 -3.00
N SER A 3 29.88 3.71 -4.29
CA SER A 3 28.84 3.89 -5.33
C SER A 3 27.45 3.33 -5.04
N HIS A 4 26.43 4.19 -5.22
CA HIS A 4 25.01 3.87 -5.22
C HIS A 4 24.71 2.58 -6.00
N ASP A 5 24.03 1.63 -5.36
CA ASP A 5 23.51 0.43 -5.99
C ASP A 5 22.06 0.69 -6.43
N PRO A 6 21.63 0.28 -7.63
CA PRO A 6 20.23 0.40 -8.00
C PRO A 6 19.29 -0.39 -7.06
N ASP A 7 19.75 -1.49 -6.46
CA ASP A 7 18.95 -2.30 -5.53
C ASP A 7 18.91 -1.67 -4.13
N GLY A 8 17.71 -1.23 -3.75
CA GLY A 8 17.47 -0.59 -2.46
C GLY A 8 17.80 -1.47 -1.25
N LEU A 9 17.69 -2.80 -1.35
CA LEU A 9 18.06 -3.71 -0.26
C LEU A 9 19.56 -3.81 -0.06
N VAL A 10 20.35 -3.66 -1.13
CA VAL A 10 21.81 -3.61 -1.04
C VAL A 10 22.25 -2.34 -0.33
N ASN A 11 21.66 -1.19 -0.67
CA ASN A 11 21.94 0.07 0.01
C ASN A 11 21.54 0.04 1.48
N LEU A 12 20.38 -0.57 1.80
CA LEU A 12 19.92 -0.79 3.17
C LEU A 12 20.93 -1.60 3.98
N ARG A 13 21.41 -2.73 3.45
CA ARG A 13 22.43 -3.57 4.11
C ARG A 13 23.73 -2.80 4.33
N LYS A 14 24.25 -2.12 3.30
CA LYS A 14 25.47 -1.28 3.41
C LYS A 14 25.34 -0.21 4.51
N LEU A 15 24.17 0.40 4.64
CA LEU A 15 23.87 1.38 5.68
C LEU A 15 23.83 0.74 7.08
N ALA A 16 23.13 -0.38 7.21
CA ALA A 16 23.06 -1.12 8.46
C ALA A 16 24.44 -1.60 8.94
N ASP A 17 25.26 -2.17 8.06
CA ASP A 17 26.63 -2.59 8.35
C ASP A 17 27.47 -1.41 8.86
N HIS A 18 27.37 -0.25 8.19
CA HIS A 18 28.08 0.95 8.60
C HIS A 18 27.61 1.45 9.98
N PHE A 19 26.30 1.43 10.24
CA PHE A 19 25.75 1.84 11.54
C PHE A 19 26.18 0.88 12.64
N ALA A 20 26.13 -0.43 12.39
CA ALA A 20 26.54 -1.47 13.32
C ALA A 20 28.01 -1.32 13.75
N LEU A 21 28.89 -0.92 12.82
CA LEU A 21 30.31 -0.72 13.09
C LEU A 21 30.62 0.59 13.83
N ASN A 22 29.82 1.64 13.64
CA ASN A 22 30.23 3.00 14.02
C ASN A 22 29.34 3.66 15.10
N LEU A 23 28.14 3.14 15.38
CA LEU A 23 27.16 3.80 16.25
C LEU A 23 26.69 2.87 17.38
N PRO A 24 26.46 3.42 18.60
CA PRO A 24 25.92 2.67 19.72
C PRO A 24 24.45 2.30 19.47
N GLU A 25 24.03 1.16 20.00
CA GLU A 25 22.67 0.63 19.85
C GLU A 25 21.85 0.82 21.12
N ASP A 26 20.61 1.29 20.97
CA ASP A 26 19.58 1.35 22.01
C ASP A 26 18.34 0.57 21.56
N LYS A 27 18.28 -0.70 21.97
CA LYS A 27 17.13 -1.59 21.69
C LYS A 27 15.92 -1.33 22.60
N LYS A 28 16.04 -0.43 23.59
CA LYS A 28 14.96 -0.12 24.53
C LYS A 28 13.96 0.89 23.95
N VAL A 29 14.36 1.69 22.97
CA VAL A 29 13.40 2.52 22.24
C VAL A 29 12.56 1.61 21.34
N PRO A 30 11.23 1.54 21.53
CA PRO A 30 10.41 0.59 20.79
C PRO A 30 10.31 0.95 19.30
N ILE A 31 10.27 -0.08 18.48
CA ILE A 31 9.93 -0.03 17.07
C ILE A 31 8.41 -0.24 16.95
N VAL A 32 7.70 0.78 16.50
CA VAL A 32 6.26 0.72 16.24
C VAL A 32 6.05 0.34 14.78
N LEU A 33 5.43 -0.83 14.54
CA LEU A 33 5.07 -1.29 13.22
C LEU A 33 3.63 -0.87 12.88
N VAL A 34 3.49 0.01 11.90
CA VAL A 34 2.20 0.60 11.51
C VAL A 34 1.72 0.01 10.19
N PRO A 35 0.65 -0.82 10.20
CA PRO A 35 0.20 -1.53 9.01
C PRO A 35 -0.44 -0.57 8.00
N GLY A 36 -0.58 -1.02 6.76
CA GLY A 36 -1.17 -0.30 5.66
C GLY A 36 -2.68 -0.43 5.52
N PHE A 37 -3.15 -0.23 4.29
CA PHE A 37 -4.51 -0.54 3.88
C PHE A 37 -4.73 -2.06 3.96
N ALA A 38 -5.93 -2.48 4.37
CA ALA A 38 -6.32 -3.86 4.61
C ALA A 38 -5.47 -4.63 5.65
N GLY A 39 -4.73 -3.93 6.51
CA GLY A 39 -3.89 -4.56 7.53
C GLY A 39 -4.61 -4.98 8.81
N TRP A 40 -3.95 -5.82 9.61
CA TRP A 40 -4.47 -6.33 10.88
C TRP A 40 -3.39 -6.34 11.96
N GLY A 41 -3.81 -6.41 13.23
CA GLY A 41 -2.89 -6.46 14.38
C GLY A 41 -2.52 -7.87 14.79
N THR A 42 -3.50 -8.65 15.25
CA THR A 42 -3.31 -10.06 15.66
C THR A 42 -3.43 -11.01 14.48
N PRO A 43 -2.76 -12.18 14.53
CA PRO A 43 -2.78 -13.14 13.44
C PRO A 43 -4.20 -13.51 12.98
N LEU A 44 -4.47 -13.44 11.68
CA LEU A 44 -5.71 -13.95 11.11
C LEU A 44 -5.73 -15.46 11.22
N PHE A 45 -6.88 -16.01 11.61
CA PHE A 45 -7.07 -17.44 11.86
C PHE A 45 -6.03 -18.02 12.84
N GLY A 46 -5.49 -17.17 13.74
CA GLY A 46 -4.49 -17.54 14.73
C GLY A 46 -3.07 -17.76 14.20
N THR A 47 -2.83 -17.64 12.88
CA THR A 47 -1.56 -18.06 12.26
C THR A 47 -0.99 -17.09 11.24
N ILE A 48 -1.82 -16.25 10.60
CA ILE A 48 -1.35 -15.37 9.52
C ILE A 48 -1.11 -13.96 10.07
N ASN A 49 0.15 -13.64 10.35
CA ASN A 49 0.61 -12.32 10.78
C ASN A 49 0.57 -11.32 9.63
N TYR A 50 0.21 -10.07 9.90
CA TYR A 50 0.39 -9.01 8.91
C TYR A 50 1.88 -8.78 8.66
N TRP A 51 2.66 -8.72 9.73
CA TRP A 51 4.11 -8.59 9.71
C TRP A 51 4.77 -9.97 9.74
N GLY A 52 4.87 -10.59 8.58
CA GLY A 52 5.60 -11.84 8.35
C GLY A 52 4.79 -13.01 7.80
N GLY A 53 3.48 -12.84 7.56
CA GLY A 53 2.63 -13.93 7.06
C GLY A 53 2.64 -15.14 7.99
N ILE A 54 3.16 -16.27 7.48
CA ILE A 54 3.31 -17.49 8.29
C ILE A 54 4.45 -17.36 9.32
N GLU A 55 5.44 -16.52 9.03
CA GLU A 55 6.47 -16.13 9.98
C GLU A 55 5.94 -15.02 10.91
N ASN A 56 6.55 -14.89 12.08
CA ASN A 56 6.20 -13.83 13.03
C ASN A 56 7.37 -12.84 13.14
N MET A 57 7.37 -11.82 12.28
CA MET A 57 8.46 -10.84 12.24
C MET A 57 8.67 -10.10 13.57
N PRO A 58 7.62 -9.63 14.27
CA PRO A 58 7.78 -9.03 15.60
C PRO A 58 8.46 -9.97 16.59
N ARG A 59 8.14 -11.27 16.54
CA ARG A 59 8.80 -12.29 17.36
C ARG A 59 10.27 -12.44 16.99
N LEU A 60 10.61 -12.56 15.70
CA LEU A 60 12.00 -12.67 15.23
C LEU A 60 12.85 -11.46 15.66
N LEU A 61 12.28 -10.26 15.62
CA LEU A 61 12.92 -9.04 16.13
C LEU A 61 13.07 -9.08 17.66
N MET A 62 12.05 -9.52 18.39
CA MET A 62 12.10 -9.69 19.84
C MET A 62 13.17 -10.70 20.29
N ASP A 63 13.33 -11.81 19.57
CA ASP A 63 14.38 -12.81 19.84
C ASP A 63 15.79 -12.25 19.61
N LYS A 64 15.92 -11.22 18.76
CA LYS A 64 17.17 -10.43 18.61
C LYS A 64 17.32 -9.31 19.65
N GLY A 65 16.39 -9.22 20.60
CA GLY A 65 16.41 -8.28 21.72
C GLY A 65 15.76 -6.92 21.44
N TYR A 66 15.09 -6.74 20.30
CA TYR A 66 14.37 -5.49 20.00
C TYR A 66 13.01 -5.46 20.69
N THR A 67 12.60 -4.32 21.21
CA THR A 67 11.19 -4.12 21.61
C THR A 67 10.38 -3.65 20.41
N VAL A 68 9.26 -4.33 20.13
CA VAL A 68 8.38 -4.07 18.99
C VAL A 68 6.94 -3.85 19.49
N ILE A 69 6.25 -2.87 18.91
CA ILE A 69 4.84 -2.59 19.17
C ILE A 69 4.06 -2.73 17.86
N ILE A 70 3.03 -3.58 17.84
CA ILE A 70 2.08 -3.70 16.72
C ILE A 70 0.82 -2.90 17.01
N THR A 71 0.40 -2.08 16.06
CA THR A 71 -0.77 -1.19 16.24
C THR A 71 -1.95 -1.62 15.36
N PRO A 72 -3.03 -2.20 15.92
CA PRO A 72 -4.24 -2.52 15.17
C PRO A 72 -5.02 -1.24 14.84
N VAL A 73 -4.67 -0.55 13.77
CA VAL A 73 -5.43 0.60 13.25
C VAL A 73 -6.44 0.16 12.19
N GLY A 74 -7.44 0.98 11.92
CA GLY A 74 -8.52 0.73 10.98
C GLY A 74 -8.00 0.37 9.59
N PRO A 75 -8.26 -0.85 9.08
CA PRO A 75 -7.68 -1.33 7.84
C PRO A 75 -8.06 -0.49 6.61
N ILE A 76 -9.23 0.11 6.64
CA ILE A 76 -9.81 0.84 5.51
C ILE A 76 -10.30 2.24 5.91
N SER A 77 -9.96 2.69 7.13
CA SER A 77 -10.33 4.01 7.62
C SER A 77 -9.46 5.10 6.97
N SER A 78 -9.91 6.35 7.06
CA SER A 78 -9.09 7.51 6.66
C SER A 78 -7.82 7.62 7.50
N ASN A 79 -6.81 8.33 6.99
CA ASN A 79 -5.60 8.66 7.73
C ASN A 79 -5.89 9.49 8.99
N TRP A 80 -6.98 10.27 9.02
CA TRP A 80 -7.41 10.97 10.24
C TRP A 80 -7.81 9.98 11.35
N GLU A 81 -8.72 9.07 11.02
CA GLU A 81 -9.18 8.03 11.94
C GLU A 81 -7.99 7.21 12.44
N ARG A 82 -7.17 6.71 11.52
CA ARG A 82 -5.99 5.91 11.82
C ARG A 82 -4.95 6.67 12.65
N ALA A 83 -4.77 7.97 12.43
CA ALA A 83 -3.87 8.79 13.26
C ALA A 83 -4.40 8.96 14.68
N CYS A 84 -5.71 9.15 14.86
CA CYS A 84 -6.34 9.23 16.19
C CYS A 84 -6.22 7.88 16.93
N GLU A 85 -6.46 6.78 16.23
CA GLU A 85 -6.34 5.42 16.76
C GLU A 85 -4.89 5.12 17.17
N LEU A 86 -3.93 5.39 16.29
CA LEU A 86 -2.50 5.19 16.55
C LEU A 86 -2.02 6.03 17.75
N TYR A 87 -2.38 7.31 17.78
CA TYR A 87 -2.05 8.20 18.90
C TYR A 87 -2.61 7.63 20.21
N ARG A 88 -3.89 7.24 20.22
CA ARG A 88 -4.55 6.74 21.43
C ARG A 88 -3.95 5.42 21.90
N GLN A 89 -3.66 4.50 20.99
CA GLN A 89 -3.01 3.23 21.31
C GLN A 89 -1.66 3.43 22.01
N LEU A 90 -0.83 4.36 21.51
CA LEU A 90 0.51 4.60 22.03
C LEU A 90 0.54 5.44 23.31
N THR A 91 -0.45 6.31 23.52
CA THR A 91 -0.49 7.24 24.68
C THR A 91 -1.30 6.72 25.86
N CYS A 92 -2.14 5.69 25.67
CA CYS A 92 -2.97 5.17 26.76
C CYS A 92 -2.18 4.39 27.84
N GLY A 93 -0.98 3.93 27.52
CA GLY A 93 -0.09 3.18 28.43
C GLY A 93 -0.60 1.79 28.79
N ARG A 94 -1.36 1.17 27.90
CA ARG A 94 -1.90 -0.17 28.08
C ARG A 94 -1.70 -0.95 26.79
N PHE A 95 -1.02 -2.09 26.89
CA PHE A 95 -0.75 -2.99 25.76
C PHE A 95 -1.36 -4.36 26.03
N ASN A 96 -1.76 -5.03 24.97
CA ASN A 96 -1.83 -6.49 24.95
C ASN A 96 -0.40 -7.02 24.92
N ARG A 97 -0.15 -8.19 25.47
CA ARG A 97 1.21 -8.76 25.54
C ARG A 97 1.26 -10.03 24.72
N PHE A 98 2.31 -10.15 23.91
CA PHE A 98 2.66 -11.43 23.31
C PHE A 98 3.34 -12.32 24.36
N VAL A 99 2.92 -13.57 24.45
CA VAL A 99 3.43 -14.57 25.40
C VAL A 99 4.31 -15.56 24.64
N PRO A 100 5.65 -15.48 24.79
CA PRO A 100 6.60 -16.30 24.03
C PRO A 100 6.39 -17.80 24.11
N GLU A 101 5.93 -18.30 25.26
CA GLU A 101 5.80 -19.72 25.58
C GLU A 101 4.61 -20.36 24.88
N THR A 102 3.50 -19.63 24.77
CA THR A 102 2.27 -20.10 24.11
C THR A 102 2.15 -19.61 22.66
N GLN A 103 2.99 -18.66 22.26
CA GLN A 103 2.91 -17.94 20.98
C GLN A 103 1.57 -17.24 20.75
N ASP A 104 0.93 -16.81 21.85
CA ASP A 104 -0.39 -16.17 21.82
C ASP A 104 -0.34 -14.73 22.32
N VAL A 105 -1.40 -13.98 22.10
CA VAL A 105 -1.56 -12.59 22.56
C VAL A 105 -2.66 -12.54 23.62
N GLU A 106 -2.35 -11.95 24.78
CA GLU A 106 -3.35 -11.65 25.81
C GLU A 106 -4.24 -10.49 25.34
N GLU A 107 -5.41 -10.82 24.79
CA GLU A 107 -6.27 -9.84 24.13
C GLU A 107 -7.22 -9.10 25.06
N HIS A 108 -7.09 -7.76 25.10
CA HIS A 108 -8.07 -6.85 25.69
C HIS A 108 -8.67 -5.92 24.64
N HIS A 109 -9.98 -5.69 24.76
CA HIS A 109 -10.83 -4.86 23.91
C HIS A 109 -11.52 -3.77 24.76
N ASP A 110 -10.75 -2.82 25.26
CA ASP A 110 -11.21 -1.78 26.20
C ASP A 110 -10.62 -0.39 25.91
N LEU A 111 -10.17 -0.18 24.67
CA LEU A 111 -9.67 1.11 24.24
C LEU A 111 -10.81 1.96 23.66
N ASP A 112 -11.01 3.12 24.28
CA ASP A 112 -11.90 4.16 23.77
C ASP A 112 -11.11 5.16 22.93
N ILE A 113 -11.65 5.48 21.75
CA ILE A 113 -11.04 6.34 20.74
C ILE A 113 -12.00 7.49 20.43
N SER A 114 -11.45 8.70 20.45
CA SER A 114 -12.11 9.94 20.06
C SER A 114 -11.56 10.38 18.71
N TYR A 115 -12.46 10.73 17.79
CA TYR A 115 -12.12 11.33 16.49
C TYR A 115 -12.32 12.85 16.49
N GLY A 116 -12.65 13.43 17.66
CA GLY A 116 -12.91 14.86 17.82
C GLY A 116 -14.17 15.31 17.09
N LYS A 117 -14.13 16.53 16.54
CA LYS A 117 -15.18 17.18 15.74
C LYS A 117 -14.95 17.04 14.24
N TYR A 118 -14.01 16.19 13.81
CA TYR A 118 -13.59 16.08 12.41
C TYR A 118 -14.74 15.80 11.44
N PHE A 119 -15.72 15.00 11.88
CA PHE A 119 -16.86 14.64 11.05
C PHE A 119 -17.96 15.71 11.02
N GLU A 120 -17.90 16.75 11.86
CA GLU A 120 -18.90 17.82 11.91
C GLU A 120 -18.88 18.71 10.65
N SER A 121 -17.82 18.65 9.84
CA SER A 121 -17.75 19.37 8.57
C SER A 121 -18.67 18.81 7.49
N ASP A 122 -19.12 17.55 7.63
CA ASP A 122 -20.03 16.88 6.70
C ASP A 122 -20.93 15.88 7.48
N PRO A 123 -21.90 16.39 8.28
CA PRO A 123 -22.71 15.56 9.14
C PRO A 123 -23.69 14.65 8.36
N GLU A 124 -24.01 15.00 7.11
CA GLU A 124 -24.91 14.20 6.27
C GLU A 124 -24.23 12.93 5.74
N ASN A 125 -22.95 13.04 5.35
CA ASN A 125 -22.15 11.94 4.79
C ASN A 125 -21.10 11.38 5.76
N GLY A 126 -21.04 11.88 6.99
CA GLY A 126 -20.13 11.43 8.04
C GLY A 126 -20.63 10.17 8.80
N PRO A 127 -19.80 9.62 9.69
CA PRO A 127 -20.16 8.53 10.59
C PRO A 127 -21.32 8.91 11.53
N ARG A 128 -21.96 7.90 12.14
CA ARG A 128 -23.05 8.10 13.12
C ARG A 128 -22.56 8.79 14.40
N GLN A 129 -21.29 8.62 14.74
CA GLN A 129 -20.69 9.12 15.97
C GLN A 129 -19.20 9.41 15.77
N SER A 130 -18.65 10.31 16.58
CA SER A 130 -17.23 10.68 16.56
C SER A 130 -16.38 9.97 17.62
N ARG A 131 -16.93 8.92 18.24
CA ARG A 131 -16.23 8.08 19.23
C ARG A 131 -16.49 6.61 18.95
N THR A 132 -15.57 5.77 19.39
CA THR A 132 -15.76 4.32 19.40
C THR A 132 -15.12 3.73 20.65
N SER A 133 -15.66 2.62 21.14
CA SER A 133 -15.23 1.94 22.36
C SER A 133 -15.00 0.46 22.10
N GLY A 134 -14.34 -0.21 23.03
CA GLY A 134 -14.07 -1.64 22.91
C GLY A 134 -13.04 -1.98 21.82
N ARG A 135 -12.15 -1.03 21.49
CA ARG A 135 -11.09 -1.26 20.51
C ARG A 135 -9.96 -2.07 21.12
N LYS A 136 -9.30 -2.83 20.27
CA LYS A 136 -8.15 -3.65 20.65
C LYS A 136 -6.96 -2.76 21.01
N ARG A 137 -6.24 -3.12 22.06
CA ARG A 137 -4.98 -2.45 22.42
C ARG A 137 -3.87 -2.80 21.41
N ALA A 138 -2.88 -1.93 21.31
CA ALA A 138 -1.61 -2.29 20.66
C ALA A 138 -0.94 -3.46 21.37
N ILE A 139 -0.13 -4.23 20.64
CA ILE A 139 0.49 -5.47 21.12
C ILE A 139 1.98 -5.22 21.33
N LEU A 140 2.47 -5.50 22.53
CA LEU A 140 3.87 -5.41 22.90
C LEU A 140 4.56 -6.76 22.74
N PHE A 141 5.64 -6.75 21.97
CA PHE A 141 6.64 -7.81 21.88
C PHE A 141 7.93 -7.27 22.51
N SER A 142 8.32 -7.80 23.66
CA SER A 142 9.53 -7.35 24.34
C SER A 142 10.15 -8.49 25.12
N PRO A 143 11.50 -8.60 25.16
CA PRO A 143 12.18 -9.52 26.06
C PRO A 143 12.00 -9.13 27.55
N SER A 144 11.65 -7.86 27.83
CA SER A 144 11.49 -7.33 29.20
C SER A 144 10.15 -6.57 29.34
N PRO A 145 8.98 -7.23 29.21
CA PRO A 145 7.68 -6.54 29.15
C PRO A 145 7.34 -5.75 30.42
N GLN A 146 7.95 -6.08 31.57
CA GLN A 146 7.77 -5.36 32.82
C GLN A 146 8.36 -3.94 32.77
N GLU A 147 9.44 -3.71 32.00
CA GLU A 147 10.02 -2.37 31.81
C GLU A 147 9.08 -1.42 31.05
N TYR A 148 8.08 -1.97 30.35
CA TYR A 148 7.11 -1.23 29.54
C TYR A 148 5.73 -1.15 30.18
N ALA A 149 5.56 -1.59 31.44
CA ALA A 149 4.27 -1.55 32.13
C ALA A 149 3.72 -0.12 32.23
N ASP A 150 4.59 0.87 32.45
CA ASP A 150 4.25 2.29 32.53
C ASP A 150 4.62 3.09 31.27
N TRP A 151 5.08 2.40 30.22
CA TRP A 151 5.49 3.07 28.99
C TRP A 151 4.29 3.74 28.31
N LYS A 152 4.43 5.03 28.03
CA LYS A 152 3.48 5.84 27.27
C LYS A 152 4.27 6.69 26.30
N TRP A 153 3.87 6.69 25.04
CA TRP A 153 4.51 7.53 24.04
C TRP A 153 4.43 9.00 24.45
N SER A 154 5.59 9.63 24.63
CA SER A 154 5.73 10.95 25.24
C SER A 154 7.09 11.57 24.88
N GLU A 155 7.37 12.77 25.40
CA GLU A 155 8.64 13.46 25.16
C GLU A 155 9.85 12.65 25.67
N THR A 156 9.70 11.96 26.81
CA THR A 156 10.74 11.15 27.46
C THR A 156 10.73 9.70 27.02
N SER A 157 9.61 9.20 26.51
CA SER A 157 9.45 7.84 25.99
C SER A 157 9.13 7.89 24.50
N LYS A 158 10.19 8.02 23.70
CA LYS A 158 10.12 8.19 22.24
C LYS A 158 9.93 6.84 21.52
N ALA A 159 9.70 6.88 20.22
CA ALA A 159 9.54 5.69 19.39
C ALA A 159 10.15 5.85 17.99
N HIS A 160 10.48 4.72 17.37
CA HIS A 160 10.76 4.61 15.95
C HIS A 160 9.52 4.05 15.24
N PHE A 161 9.26 4.49 14.02
CA PHE A 161 8.15 3.98 13.21
C PHE A 161 8.69 3.27 11.97
N ILE A 162 8.25 2.04 11.74
CA ILE A 162 8.39 1.34 10.46
C ILE A 162 6.98 1.12 9.92
N CYS A 163 6.74 1.63 8.72
CA CYS A 163 5.41 1.72 8.16
C CYS A 163 5.37 1.03 6.81
N HIS A 164 4.32 0.26 6.56
CA HIS A 164 4.06 -0.36 5.28
C HIS A 164 2.87 0.32 4.61
N SER A 165 2.95 0.55 3.29
CA SER A 165 1.82 1.01 2.47
C SER A 165 1.17 2.29 3.05
N GLN A 166 -0.15 2.36 3.21
CA GLN A 166 -0.87 3.51 3.81
C GLN A 166 -0.34 3.91 5.19
N GLY A 167 0.28 3.00 5.95
CA GLY A 167 0.84 3.27 7.27
C GLY A 167 1.82 4.45 7.26
N GLY A 168 2.61 4.60 6.20
CA GLY A 168 3.55 5.72 6.08
C GLY A 168 2.84 7.08 5.95
N VAL A 169 1.73 7.14 5.20
CA VAL A 169 0.90 8.35 5.11
C VAL A 169 0.20 8.64 6.44
N THR A 170 -0.27 7.60 7.13
CA THR A 170 -0.87 7.71 8.48
C THR A 170 0.10 8.33 9.49
N VAL A 171 1.33 7.80 9.59
CA VAL A 171 2.35 8.32 10.52
C VAL A 171 2.78 9.73 10.14
N ARG A 172 2.95 10.02 8.84
CA ARG A 172 3.22 11.37 8.34
C ARG A 172 2.14 12.36 8.79
N TYR A 173 0.88 11.97 8.68
CA TYR A 173 -0.23 12.82 9.09
C TYR A 173 -0.29 12.99 10.61
N LEU A 174 -0.10 11.92 11.39
CA LEU A 174 0.01 11.96 12.84
C LEU A 174 1.11 12.93 13.29
N ILE A 175 2.32 12.83 12.73
CA ILE A 175 3.43 13.75 13.06
C ILE A 175 3.05 15.20 12.74
N SER A 176 2.38 15.44 11.62
CA SER A 176 1.90 16.77 11.25
C SER A 176 0.88 17.32 12.26
N LEU A 177 -0.01 16.48 12.80
CA LEU A 177 -0.96 16.83 13.86
C LEU A 177 -0.23 17.08 15.18
N MET A 178 0.78 16.27 15.52
CA MET A 178 1.62 16.45 16.71
C MET A 178 2.46 17.73 16.64
N LEU A 179 2.90 18.13 15.45
CA LEU A 179 3.70 19.34 15.23
C LEU A 179 2.86 20.61 15.37
N ARG A 180 1.63 20.65 14.83
CA ARG A 180 0.84 21.89 14.73
C ARG A 180 -0.39 21.94 15.65
N GLY A 181 -0.79 20.81 16.21
CA GLY A 181 -2.11 20.64 16.82
C GLY A 181 -3.23 20.55 15.78
N ALA A 182 -4.45 20.27 16.24
CA ALA A 182 -5.68 20.29 15.45
C ALA A 182 -6.70 21.32 15.98
N GLY A 183 -6.32 22.18 16.94
CA GLY A 183 -7.18 23.19 17.53
C GLY A 183 -8.49 22.60 18.05
N ASP A 184 -9.60 23.30 17.78
CA ASP A 184 -10.95 22.88 18.21
C ASP A 184 -11.46 21.60 17.54
N ILE A 185 -10.80 21.13 16.46
CA ILE A 185 -11.18 19.89 15.79
C ILE A 185 -10.90 18.70 16.69
N HIS A 186 -9.80 18.70 17.44
CA HIS A 186 -9.50 17.59 18.36
C HIS A 186 -8.68 18.04 19.57
N PRO A 187 -9.31 18.77 20.51
CA PRO A 187 -8.64 19.29 21.70
C PRO A 187 -8.30 18.19 22.72
N GLU A 188 -8.72 16.95 22.53
CA GLU A 188 -8.39 15.85 23.46
C GLU A 188 -7.03 15.24 23.13
N TYR A 189 -6.70 15.07 21.83
CA TYR A 189 -5.45 14.44 21.39
C TYR A 189 -4.45 15.45 20.85
N PHE A 190 -4.93 16.51 20.20
CA PHE A 190 -4.14 17.46 19.42
C PHE A 190 -4.39 18.91 19.86
N ASP A 191 -4.51 19.14 21.18
CA ASP A 191 -4.70 20.46 21.80
C ASP A 191 -3.59 21.47 21.48
N SER A 192 -2.36 20.96 21.39
CA SER A 192 -1.13 21.72 21.25
C SER A 192 -0.18 21.04 20.26
N GLY A 193 0.60 21.89 19.57
CA GLY A 193 1.68 21.48 18.69
C GLY A 193 3.02 21.26 19.42
N GLY A 194 4.10 21.07 18.66
CA GLY A 194 5.47 20.93 19.17
C GLY A 194 5.82 19.55 19.76
N ARG A 195 5.00 18.52 19.49
CA ARG A 195 5.20 17.16 20.01
C ARG A 195 5.79 16.19 18.97
N ASP A 196 6.25 16.70 17.84
CA ASP A 196 6.91 15.92 16.78
C ASP A 196 8.19 15.22 17.25
N THR A 197 8.91 15.79 18.23
CA THR A 197 10.12 15.17 18.81
C THR A 197 9.85 13.86 19.56
N TRP A 198 8.60 13.44 19.75
CA TRP A 198 8.25 12.14 20.33
C TRP A 198 8.60 10.98 19.37
N ALA A 199 8.70 11.26 18.07
CA ALA A 199 9.21 10.32 17.09
C ALA A 199 10.71 10.58 16.85
N ILE A 200 11.52 9.52 16.76
CA ILE A 200 12.94 9.64 16.37
C ILE A 200 13.09 9.46 14.87
N SER A 201 12.45 8.43 14.31
CA SER A 201 12.54 8.10 12.89
C SER A 201 11.24 7.54 12.34
N VAL A 202 11.06 7.70 11.03
CA VAL A 202 10.00 7.08 10.24
C VAL A 202 10.64 6.41 9.04
N ILE A 203 10.42 5.10 8.89
CA ILE A 203 10.76 4.36 7.69
C ILE A 203 9.47 3.96 6.98
N THR A 204 9.43 4.11 5.67
CA THR A 204 8.27 3.72 4.85
C THR A 204 8.65 2.71 3.77
N LEU A 205 7.91 1.61 3.71
CA LEU A 205 8.01 0.53 2.73
C LEU A 205 6.78 0.60 1.81
N GLY A 206 6.97 0.74 0.50
CA GLY A 206 5.86 0.69 -0.47
C GLY A 206 4.78 1.76 -0.27
N THR A 207 5.08 2.87 0.43
CA THR A 207 4.06 3.84 0.83
C THR A 207 3.61 4.72 -0.35
N PRO A 208 2.29 4.90 -0.57
CA PRO A 208 1.79 5.77 -1.64
C PRO A 208 1.88 7.25 -1.24
N HIS A 209 3.08 7.83 -1.12
CA HIS A 209 3.26 9.22 -0.67
C HIS A 209 2.67 10.27 -1.63
N LYS A 210 2.39 9.88 -2.87
CA LYS A 210 1.72 10.67 -3.92
C LYS A 210 0.39 10.04 -4.37
N GLY A 211 -0.10 9.03 -3.65
CA GLY A 211 -1.27 8.22 -4.00
C GLY A 211 -0.96 7.08 -4.97
N THR A 212 -1.97 6.28 -5.30
CA THR A 212 -1.86 5.12 -6.21
C THR A 212 -2.99 5.11 -7.24
N THR A 213 -2.71 4.55 -8.42
CA THR A 213 -3.69 4.34 -9.50
C THR A 213 -4.53 3.07 -9.33
N ILE A 214 -4.30 2.26 -8.28
CA ILE A 214 -5.10 1.06 -8.02
C ILE A 214 -6.60 1.39 -7.86
N ILE A 215 -6.92 2.57 -7.30
CA ILE A 215 -8.32 3.01 -7.13
C ILE A 215 -8.97 3.18 -8.51
N ASP A 216 -8.28 3.83 -9.45
CA ASP A 216 -8.76 3.98 -10.83
C ASP A 216 -8.90 2.62 -11.51
N VAL A 217 -7.96 1.69 -11.28
CA VAL A 217 -8.01 0.33 -11.84
C VAL A 217 -9.25 -0.43 -11.37
N VAL A 218 -9.54 -0.39 -10.06
CA VAL A 218 -10.70 -1.09 -9.49
C VAL A 218 -12.01 -0.49 -9.99
N GLU A 219 -12.08 0.85 -10.07
CA GLU A 219 -13.25 1.55 -10.62
C GLU A 219 -13.47 1.26 -12.11
N ASN A 220 -12.40 1.25 -12.91
CA ASN A 220 -12.48 0.94 -14.34
C ASN A 220 -12.86 -0.52 -14.61
N PHE A 221 -12.42 -1.45 -13.75
CA PHE A 221 -12.76 -2.87 -13.87
C PHE A 221 -14.25 -3.11 -13.64
N LEU A 222 -14.84 -2.48 -12.62
CA LEU A 222 -16.26 -2.58 -12.30
C LEU A 222 -17.04 -1.56 -13.14
N LEU A 223 -17.54 -1.92 -14.33
CA LEU A 223 -18.18 -1.01 -15.32
C LEU A 223 -19.20 -0.02 -14.72
N ASN A 224 -18.73 1.10 -14.16
CA ASN A 224 -19.45 2.28 -13.65
C ASN A 224 -20.76 2.04 -12.89
N SER A 225 -21.05 0.83 -12.41
CA SER A 225 -22.23 0.55 -11.60
C SER A 225 -21.85 0.70 -10.14
N ALA A 226 -21.64 1.94 -9.71
CA ALA A 226 -21.32 2.28 -8.33
C ALA A 226 -22.26 1.58 -7.33
N SER A 227 -23.55 1.43 -7.69
CA SER A 227 -24.53 0.71 -6.87
C SER A 227 -24.25 -0.79 -6.73
N GLN A 228 -23.71 -1.47 -7.75
CA GLN A 228 -23.31 -2.88 -7.65
C GLN A 228 -22.01 -3.04 -6.85
N ALA A 229 -21.03 -2.16 -7.06
CA ALA A 229 -19.80 -2.14 -6.29
C ALA A 229 -20.08 -1.93 -4.79
N ILE A 230 -20.89 -0.92 -4.45
CA ILE A 230 -21.31 -0.65 -3.07
C ILE A 230 -22.03 -1.86 -2.47
N LYS A 231 -22.91 -2.54 -3.21
CA LYS A 231 -23.59 -3.75 -2.71
C LYS A 231 -22.63 -4.91 -2.45
N LEU A 232 -21.62 -5.10 -3.29
CA LEU A 232 -20.58 -6.11 -3.06
C LEU A 232 -19.78 -5.79 -1.80
N VAL A 233 -19.31 -4.55 -1.67
CA VAL A 233 -18.60 -4.06 -0.48
C VAL A 233 -19.47 -4.22 0.77
N ALA A 234 -20.77 -3.89 0.67
CA ALA A 234 -21.74 -4.04 1.76
C ALA A 234 -21.87 -5.48 2.24
N ARG A 235 -21.87 -6.47 1.34
CA ARG A 235 -21.92 -7.90 1.69
C ARG A 235 -20.64 -8.36 2.39
N LEU A 236 -19.48 -7.91 1.91
CA LEU A 236 -18.19 -8.20 2.53
C LEU A 236 -18.11 -7.59 3.94
N PHE A 237 -18.51 -6.33 4.08
CA PHE A 237 -18.51 -5.64 5.37
C PHE A 237 -19.50 -6.27 6.34
N ALA A 238 -20.69 -6.67 5.87
CA ALA A 238 -21.65 -7.39 6.68
C ALA A 238 -21.04 -8.71 7.19
N THR A 239 -20.35 -9.46 6.34
CA THR A 239 -19.68 -10.71 6.74
C THR A 239 -18.61 -10.46 7.80
N ALA A 240 -17.78 -9.43 7.64
CA ALA A 240 -16.71 -9.10 8.59
C ALA A 240 -17.22 -8.52 9.93
N SER A 241 -18.40 -7.90 9.95
CA SER A 241 -18.86 -7.07 11.09
C SER A 241 -20.05 -7.63 11.86
N PHE A 242 -20.55 -8.84 11.51
CA PHE A 242 -21.73 -9.43 12.15
C PHE A 242 -21.49 -9.83 13.61
N SER A 243 -20.31 -10.40 13.90
CA SER A 243 -19.92 -10.78 15.26
C SER A 243 -19.57 -9.55 16.10
N ARG A 244 -19.57 -9.72 17.42
CA ARG A 244 -19.04 -8.70 18.35
C ARG A 244 -17.56 -8.43 18.04
N PRO A 245 -17.04 -7.21 18.28
CA PRO A 245 -15.65 -6.86 17.97
C PRO A 245 -14.63 -7.92 18.44
N GLU A 246 -14.76 -8.40 19.68
CA GLU A 246 -13.86 -9.42 20.26
C GLU A 246 -13.86 -10.78 19.53
N GLN A 247 -14.87 -11.05 18.69
CA GLN A 247 -15.07 -12.30 17.96
C GLN A 247 -14.83 -12.16 16.45
N ARG A 248 -14.51 -10.95 15.96
CA ARG A 248 -14.25 -10.72 14.54
C ARG A 248 -12.85 -11.21 14.22
N VAL A 249 -12.76 -12.18 13.31
CA VAL A 249 -11.45 -12.64 12.79
C VAL A 249 -10.72 -11.48 12.10
N TYR A 250 -11.45 -10.64 11.37
CA TYR A 250 -10.94 -9.45 10.73
C TYR A 250 -11.85 -8.26 11.09
N ASP A 251 -11.43 -7.44 12.05
CA ASP A 251 -12.19 -6.26 12.49
C ASP A 251 -11.90 -5.06 11.60
N LEU A 252 -12.92 -4.59 10.88
CA LEU A 252 -12.83 -3.38 10.04
C LEU A 252 -12.70 -2.09 10.85
N GLN A 253 -13.03 -2.14 12.14
CA GLN A 253 -13.02 -0.99 13.05
C GLN A 253 -13.91 0.20 12.61
N LEU A 254 -15.01 -0.10 11.90
CA LEU A 254 -15.95 0.90 11.36
C LEU A 254 -17.27 1.02 12.15
N ASP A 255 -17.34 0.52 13.38
CA ASP A 255 -18.55 0.57 14.21
C ASP A 255 -19.13 1.99 14.39
N HIS A 256 -18.29 3.02 14.43
CA HIS A 256 -18.75 4.42 14.52
C HIS A 256 -19.45 4.93 13.25
N TRP A 257 -19.27 4.25 12.12
CA TRP A 257 -20.08 4.44 10.90
C TRP A 257 -21.43 3.71 10.97
N GLY A 258 -21.66 2.90 12.01
CA GLY A 258 -22.78 1.96 12.08
C GLY A 258 -22.59 0.70 11.22
N ILE A 259 -21.34 0.43 10.81
CA ILE A 259 -20.92 -0.79 10.13
C ILE A 259 -20.61 -1.83 11.22
N CYS A 260 -21.67 -2.24 11.91
CA CYS A 260 -21.68 -3.24 12.97
C CYS A 260 -23.10 -3.78 13.13
N ARG A 261 -23.26 -4.88 13.87
CA ARG A 261 -24.56 -5.45 14.18
C ARG A 261 -25.34 -4.55 15.16
N ASP A 262 -26.51 -4.07 14.74
CA ASP A 262 -27.41 -3.26 15.56
C ASP A 262 -28.31 -4.16 16.43
N GLY A 263 -28.17 -4.08 17.76
CA GLY A 263 -28.99 -4.84 18.71
C GLY A 263 -28.97 -6.35 18.45
N ASN A 264 -30.15 -6.93 18.23
CA ASN A 264 -30.34 -8.36 17.97
C ASN A 264 -30.62 -8.68 16.50
N GLU A 265 -30.41 -7.74 15.56
CA GLU A 265 -30.74 -7.97 14.14
C GLU A 265 -30.09 -9.25 13.60
N THR A 266 -30.78 -9.95 12.71
CA THR A 266 -30.26 -11.10 11.99
C THR A 266 -29.21 -10.67 10.96
N PHE A 267 -28.42 -11.64 10.46
CA PHE A 267 -27.45 -11.35 9.41
C PHE A 267 -28.12 -10.79 8.14
N GLN A 268 -29.30 -11.30 7.80
CA GLN A 268 -30.07 -10.88 6.63
C GLN A 268 -30.57 -9.43 6.77
N GLU A 269 -31.02 -9.03 7.96
CA GLU A 269 -31.41 -7.64 8.26
C GLU A 269 -30.21 -6.70 8.17
N MET A 270 -29.09 -7.07 8.81
CA MET A 270 -27.85 -6.29 8.75
C MET A 270 -27.35 -6.11 7.31
N ARG A 271 -27.30 -7.20 6.53
CA ARG A 271 -26.91 -7.17 5.11
C ARG A 271 -27.82 -6.24 4.32
N SER A 272 -29.14 -6.33 4.52
CA SER A 272 -30.12 -5.47 3.84
C SER A 272 -29.92 -3.99 4.19
N ARG A 273 -29.60 -3.69 5.45
CA ARG A 273 -29.26 -2.34 5.93
C ARG A 273 -27.97 -1.82 5.31
N PHE A 274 -26.94 -2.65 5.16
CA PHE A 274 -25.67 -2.26 4.53
C PHE A 274 -25.82 -2.06 3.01
N GLU A 275 -26.63 -2.89 2.33
CA GLU A 275 -26.90 -2.79 0.88
C GLU A 275 -27.84 -1.63 0.52
N SER A 276 -28.47 -0.98 1.50
CA SER A 276 -29.34 0.19 1.28
C SER A 276 -28.54 1.36 0.68
N THR A 277 -29.15 2.10 -0.26
CA THR A 277 -28.54 3.27 -0.90
C THR A 277 -28.24 4.40 0.09
N SER A 278 -28.99 4.48 1.19
CA SER A 278 -28.74 5.39 2.32
C SER A 278 -28.07 4.70 3.52
N GLY A 279 -27.65 3.45 3.34
CA GLY A 279 -27.01 2.63 4.36
C GLY A 279 -25.61 3.10 4.73
N PRO A 280 -25.04 2.57 5.83
CA PRO A 280 -23.75 3.03 6.35
C PRO A 280 -22.60 2.80 5.38
N VAL A 281 -22.63 1.72 4.59
CA VAL A 281 -21.57 1.42 3.60
C VAL A 281 -21.63 2.36 2.41
N SER A 282 -22.83 2.71 1.94
CA SER A 282 -23.00 3.72 0.88
C SER A 282 -22.47 5.09 1.34
N LYS A 283 -22.77 5.51 2.57
CA LYS A 283 -22.23 6.75 3.16
C LYS A 283 -20.71 6.71 3.25
N TRP A 284 -20.15 5.65 3.83
CA TRP A 284 -18.71 5.47 3.94
C TRP A 284 -18.01 5.51 2.58
N TYR A 285 -18.51 4.74 1.61
CA TYR A 285 -17.91 4.60 0.27
C TYR A 285 -17.92 5.91 -0.51
N ASN A 286 -19.03 6.64 -0.47
CA ASN A 286 -19.18 7.91 -1.20
C ASN A 286 -18.54 9.12 -0.48
N SER A 287 -18.11 8.95 0.78
CA SER A 287 -17.41 10.01 1.51
C SER A 287 -15.96 10.17 1.03
N ASN A 288 -15.36 11.32 1.32
CA ASN A 288 -13.91 11.52 1.22
C ASN A 288 -13.18 11.14 2.54
N ILE A 289 -13.82 10.32 3.38
CA ILE A 289 -13.37 9.97 4.74
C ILE A 289 -13.23 8.45 4.84
N ASN A 290 -12.39 7.90 3.98
CA ASN A 290 -12.09 6.47 3.95
C ASN A 290 -10.71 6.22 3.32
N GLY A 291 -10.22 4.99 3.47
CA GLY A 291 -8.93 4.56 2.94
C GLY A 291 -8.87 4.55 1.41
N PHE A 292 -9.97 4.37 0.69
CA PHE A 292 -9.94 4.45 -0.78
C PHE A 292 -9.59 5.86 -1.25
N TYR A 293 -10.30 6.86 -0.71
CA TYR A 293 -10.02 8.26 -1.00
C TYR A 293 -8.59 8.62 -0.58
N ASP A 294 -8.21 8.27 0.65
CA ASP A 294 -6.94 8.67 1.24
C ASP A 294 -5.70 7.98 0.66
N ASN A 295 -5.87 6.91 -0.12
CA ASN A 295 -4.80 6.31 -0.94
C ASN A 295 -4.84 6.77 -2.41
N SER A 296 -5.93 7.38 -2.87
CA SER A 296 -5.98 7.96 -4.22
C SER A 296 -5.01 9.15 -4.37
N ILE A 297 -4.57 9.42 -5.59
CA ILE A 297 -3.75 10.60 -5.91
C ILE A 297 -4.43 11.90 -5.44
N LYS A 298 -5.77 11.96 -5.55
CA LYS A 298 -6.56 13.11 -5.10
C LYS A 298 -6.53 13.26 -3.58
N GLY A 299 -6.85 12.22 -2.82
CA GLY A 299 -6.87 12.29 -1.35
C GLY A 299 -5.50 12.53 -0.75
N VAL A 300 -4.44 11.91 -1.28
CA VAL A 300 -3.06 12.21 -0.86
C VAL A 300 -2.68 13.65 -1.21
N GLY A 301 -3.08 14.15 -2.38
CA GLY A 301 -2.91 15.56 -2.76
C GLY A 301 -3.62 16.53 -1.80
N ASP A 302 -4.84 16.21 -1.36
CA ASP A 302 -5.58 16.98 -0.37
C ASP A 302 -4.89 16.99 0.99
N LEU A 303 -4.40 15.83 1.42
CA LEU A 303 -3.64 15.69 2.66
C LEU A 303 -2.33 16.48 2.59
N ASN A 304 -1.60 16.46 1.47
CA ASN A 304 -0.37 17.23 1.29
C ASN A 304 -0.59 18.75 1.48
N ARG A 305 -1.75 19.28 1.06
CA ARG A 305 -2.10 20.69 1.27
C ARG A 305 -2.42 21.02 2.74
N LYS A 306 -2.90 20.03 3.50
CA LYS A 306 -3.24 20.19 4.91
C LYS A 306 -2.07 19.90 5.83
N ALA A 307 -1.18 18.97 5.50
CA ALA A 307 -0.09 18.48 6.34
C ALA A 307 1.07 19.47 6.44
N ALA A 308 1.81 19.40 7.54
CA ALA A 308 3.07 20.13 7.67
C ALA A 308 4.14 19.52 6.75
N PRO A 309 5.18 20.30 6.36
CA PRO A 309 6.41 19.74 5.83
C PRO A 309 7.02 18.69 6.77
N ALA A 310 7.97 17.91 6.25
CA ALA A 310 8.73 16.96 7.07
C ALA A 310 9.33 17.65 8.30
N SER A 311 9.19 17.02 9.48
CA SER A 311 9.72 17.62 10.71
C SER A 311 11.24 17.66 10.67
N PRO A 312 11.88 18.80 10.99
CA PRO A 312 13.34 18.91 11.08
C PRO A 312 13.92 18.13 12.28
N ASN A 313 13.07 17.54 13.14
CA ASN A 313 13.48 16.79 14.32
C ASN A 313 13.54 15.28 14.09
N ILE A 314 13.08 14.79 12.93
CA ILE A 314 12.88 13.36 12.66
C ILE A 314 13.72 12.90 11.46
N TYR A 315 14.26 11.68 11.53
CA TYR A 315 14.85 11.01 10.37
C TYR A 315 13.78 10.32 9.53
N TYR A 316 13.81 10.51 8.22
CA TYR A 316 12.89 9.82 7.29
C TYR A 316 13.69 8.96 6.32
N PHE A 317 13.32 7.69 6.20
CA PHE A 317 13.87 6.77 5.19
C PHE A 317 12.73 6.18 4.36
N THR A 318 12.95 6.02 3.06
CA THR A 318 11.96 5.43 2.14
C THR A 318 12.60 4.32 1.34
N LEU A 319 11.87 3.23 1.13
CA LEU A 319 12.27 2.15 0.24
C LEU A 319 11.14 1.90 -0.76
N SER A 320 11.49 1.91 -2.04
CA SER A 320 10.56 1.68 -3.15
C SER A 320 10.67 0.26 -3.67
N PHE A 321 9.62 -0.21 -4.33
CA PHE A 321 9.52 -1.56 -4.87
C PHE A 321 8.87 -1.54 -6.26
N HIS A 322 9.15 -2.58 -7.06
CA HIS A 322 8.33 -2.93 -8.21
C HIS A 322 8.34 -4.42 -8.50
N SER A 323 7.26 -4.87 -9.13
CA SER A 323 7.02 -6.27 -9.49
C SER A 323 6.66 -6.43 -10.97
N THR A 324 7.18 -5.52 -11.79
CA THR A 324 6.91 -5.44 -13.23
C THR A 324 8.14 -5.63 -14.11
N VAL A 325 7.90 -6.08 -15.35
CA VAL A 325 8.87 -6.10 -16.47
C VAL A 325 8.30 -5.35 -17.68
N PRO A 326 9.13 -4.73 -18.54
CA PRO A 326 8.63 -4.04 -19.73
C PRO A 326 7.83 -4.98 -20.65
N PHE A 327 6.74 -4.48 -21.23
CA PHE A 327 5.99 -5.21 -22.24
C PHE A 327 6.90 -5.48 -23.46
N PRO A 328 6.91 -6.70 -24.03
CA PRO A 328 7.79 -7.05 -25.13
C PRO A 328 7.66 -6.10 -26.33
N SER A 329 8.77 -5.49 -26.74
CA SER A 329 8.86 -4.67 -27.97
C SER A 329 8.92 -5.51 -29.25
N TYR A 330 9.21 -6.82 -29.11
CA TYR A 330 9.26 -7.78 -30.19
C TYR A 330 8.37 -8.99 -29.87
N TRP A 331 7.97 -9.69 -30.92
CA TRP A 331 7.20 -10.90 -30.77
C TRP A 331 8.01 -12.02 -30.09
N PRO A 332 7.48 -12.65 -29.03
CA PRO A 332 8.16 -13.75 -28.36
C PRO A 332 8.43 -14.95 -29.28
N PRO A 333 9.48 -15.75 -29.03
CA PRO A 333 9.79 -16.93 -29.85
C PRO A 333 8.66 -17.96 -29.96
N TRP A 334 7.82 -18.06 -28.92
CA TRP A 334 6.68 -18.98 -28.90
C TRP A 334 5.52 -18.56 -29.81
N THR A 335 5.49 -17.32 -30.32
CA THR A 335 4.35 -16.81 -31.09
C THR A 335 4.06 -17.64 -32.33
N ILE A 336 5.09 -18.10 -33.05
CA ILE A 336 4.91 -18.93 -34.25
C ILE A 336 4.17 -20.23 -33.91
N ASN A 337 4.47 -20.82 -32.74
CA ASN A 337 3.80 -22.02 -32.28
C ASN A 337 2.34 -21.73 -31.87
N ALA A 338 2.09 -20.61 -31.21
CA ALA A 338 0.73 -20.18 -30.85
C ALA A 338 -0.16 -19.95 -32.08
N ILE A 339 0.38 -19.33 -33.14
CA ILE A 339 -0.33 -19.14 -34.42
C ILE A 339 -0.70 -20.48 -35.05
N ARG A 340 0.21 -21.47 -35.01
CA ARG A 340 -0.04 -22.83 -35.54
C ARG A 340 -1.14 -23.57 -34.78
N SER A 341 -1.35 -23.24 -33.51
CA SER A 341 -2.41 -23.83 -32.69
C SER A 341 -3.78 -23.14 -32.84
N PHE A 342 -3.92 -22.12 -33.67
CA PHE A 342 -5.22 -21.45 -33.85
C PHE A 342 -6.24 -22.42 -34.48
N PRO A 343 -7.46 -22.55 -33.91
CA PRO A 343 -8.42 -23.60 -34.29
C PRO A 343 -8.96 -23.46 -35.72
N VAL A 344 -8.82 -22.28 -36.33
CA VAL A 344 -9.03 -22.06 -37.76
C VAL A 344 -7.66 -21.86 -38.41
N PRO A 345 -7.34 -22.48 -39.56
CA PRO A 345 -6.12 -22.14 -40.27
C PRO A 345 -6.25 -20.68 -40.74
N LEU A 346 -5.69 -19.73 -39.98
CA LEU A 346 -5.82 -18.28 -40.22
C LEU A 346 -5.45 -17.91 -41.66
N VAL A 347 -4.44 -18.60 -42.16
CA VAL A 347 -3.94 -18.58 -43.54
C VAL A 347 -5.05 -18.91 -44.55
N SER A 348 -5.80 -19.99 -44.32
CA SER A 348 -6.93 -20.39 -45.16
C SER A 348 -8.12 -19.43 -45.04
N PHE A 349 -8.42 -18.95 -43.83
CA PHE A 349 -9.50 -17.97 -43.63
C PHE A 349 -9.23 -16.64 -44.34
N ILE A 350 -8.03 -16.07 -44.18
CA ILE A 350 -7.61 -14.83 -44.86
C ILE A 350 -7.67 -15.01 -46.38
N ARG A 351 -7.23 -16.18 -46.88
CA ARG A 351 -7.26 -16.53 -48.30
C ARG A 351 -8.70 -16.52 -48.84
N GLU A 352 -9.62 -17.20 -48.17
CA GLU A 352 -11.03 -17.27 -48.59
C GLU A 352 -11.75 -15.91 -48.55
N VAL A 353 -11.54 -15.10 -47.51
CA VAL A 353 -12.15 -13.77 -47.39
C VAL A 353 -11.67 -12.83 -48.50
N LEU A 354 -10.37 -12.84 -48.82
CA LEU A 354 -9.80 -11.93 -49.81
C LEU A 354 -10.14 -12.33 -51.25
N TYR A 355 -10.24 -13.63 -51.56
CA TYR A 355 -10.72 -14.09 -52.87
C TYR A 355 -12.21 -13.86 -53.10
N SER A 356 -12.98 -13.57 -52.04
CA SER A 356 -14.42 -13.30 -52.13
C SER A 356 -14.75 -11.86 -52.55
N ILE A 357 -13.76 -10.97 -52.73
CA ILE A 357 -13.97 -9.56 -53.11
C ILE A 357 -13.74 -9.39 -54.65
N PRO A 358 -14.77 -9.08 -55.46
CA PRO A 358 -14.71 -9.20 -56.93
C PRO A 358 -13.79 -8.23 -57.70
N LEU A 359 -12.97 -7.40 -57.05
CA LEU A 359 -12.22 -6.32 -57.71
C LEU A 359 -10.76 -6.15 -57.25
N VAL A 360 -10.21 -7.03 -56.39
CA VAL A 360 -8.83 -6.91 -55.89
C VAL A 360 -7.85 -7.68 -56.78
N ASN A 361 -7.59 -7.19 -57.99
CA ASN A 361 -6.63 -7.82 -58.92
C ASN A 361 -5.20 -7.21 -58.88
N ILE A 362 -4.91 -6.31 -57.92
CA ILE A 362 -3.61 -5.62 -57.82
C ILE A 362 -2.71 -6.22 -56.70
N GLY A 363 -3.15 -7.24 -55.96
CA GLY A 363 -2.43 -7.69 -54.76
C GLY A 363 -2.28 -9.20 -54.55
N VAL A 364 -2.75 -10.06 -55.46
CA VAL A 364 -2.83 -11.52 -55.21
C VAL A 364 -1.47 -12.13 -54.87
N TRP A 365 -0.39 -11.73 -55.54
CA TRP A 365 0.97 -12.18 -55.21
C TRP A 365 1.49 -11.65 -53.87
N ILE A 366 1.16 -10.40 -53.50
CA ILE A 366 1.53 -9.82 -52.20
C ILE A 366 0.78 -10.54 -51.08
N VAL A 367 -0.52 -10.81 -51.29
CA VAL A 367 -1.37 -11.56 -50.38
C VAL A 367 -0.87 -13.00 -50.24
N ASP A 368 -0.60 -13.72 -51.32
CA ASP A 368 -0.03 -15.07 -51.24
C ASP A 368 1.38 -15.09 -50.63
N SER A 369 2.19 -14.04 -50.83
CA SER A 369 3.50 -13.91 -50.18
C SER A 369 3.38 -13.67 -48.68
N ILE A 370 2.38 -12.90 -48.24
CA ILE A 370 2.06 -12.68 -46.82
C ILE A 370 1.47 -13.96 -46.21
N VAL A 371 0.51 -14.61 -46.89
CA VAL A 371 -0.24 -15.78 -46.42
C VAL A 371 0.62 -17.03 -46.36
N ASN A 372 1.37 -17.36 -47.42
CA ASN A 372 2.37 -18.44 -47.38
C ASN A 372 3.57 -18.07 -46.48
N GLY A 373 3.74 -16.78 -46.22
CA GLY A 373 4.74 -16.17 -45.37
C GLY A 373 4.52 -16.30 -43.85
N ILE A 374 3.26 -16.39 -43.40
CA ILE A 374 2.89 -16.54 -41.98
C ILE A 374 3.52 -17.80 -41.35
N LEU A 375 3.71 -18.85 -42.16
CA LEU A 375 4.22 -20.14 -41.72
C LEU A 375 5.71 -20.36 -42.04
N ASN A 376 6.35 -19.41 -42.76
CA ASN A 376 7.78 -19.44 -43.11
C ASN A 376 8.54 -18.26 -42.47
N THR A 377 9.88 -18.33 -42.40
CA THR A 377 10.70 -17.32 -41.71
C THR A 377 10.68 -15.94 -42.37
N ALA A 378 10.41 -15.87 -43.68
CA ALA A 378 10.45 -14.63 -44.46
C ALA A 378 9.19 -13.78 -44.29
N GLY A 379 8.00 -14.37 -44.26
CA GLY A 379 6.76 -13.61 -44.07
C GLY A 379 6.47 -13.25 -42.62
N TRP A 380 6.91 -14.09 -41.68
CA TRP A 380 6.92 -13.70 -40.25
C TRP A 380 7.70 -12.41 -40.03
N ALA A 381 8.87 -12.26 -40.69
CA ALA A 381 9.68 -11.06 -40.63
C ALA A 381 9.00 -9.79 -41.20
N ILE A 382 8.01 -9.94 -42.07
CA ILE A 382 7.21 -8.83 -42.62
C ILE A 382 6.08 -8.49 -41.65
N ILE A 383 5.32 -9.48 -41.19
CA ILE A 383 4.17 -9.28 -40.29
C ILE A 383 4.62 -8.71 -38.94
N SER A 384 5.73 -9.22 -38.40
CA SER A 384 6.29 -8.74 -37.14
C SER A 384 6.76 -7.29 -37.20
N ARG A 385 6.94 -6.72 -38.40
CA ARG A 385 7.26 -5.30 -38.62
C ARG A 385 6.03 -4.42 -38.84
N LEU A 386 4.93 -4.99 -39.31
CA LEU A 386 3.70 -4.26 -39.61
C LEU A 386 2.74 -4.19 -38.41
N ILE A 387 2.74 -5.21 -37.56
CA ILE A 387 1.86 -5.30 -36.39
C ILE A 387 2.72 -5.59 -35.17
N SER A 388 2.61 -4.77 -34.13
CA SER A 388 3.24 -5.03 -32.84
C SER A 388 2.39 -6.02 -32.02
N ILE A 389 3.04 -6.85 -31.19
CA ILE A 389 2.30 -7.73 -30.28
C ILE A 389 1.41 -6.92 -29.32
N HIS A 390 1.87 -5.74 -28.92
CA HIS A 390 1.13 -4.84 -28.05
C HIS A 390 -0.18 -4.40 -28.70
N ASP A 391 -0.16 -3.98 -29.97
CA ASP A 391 -1.35 -3.54 -30.69
C ASP A 391 -2.33 -4.68 -30.93
N LEU A 392 -1.82 -5.88 -31.23
CA LEU A 392 -2.67 -7.07 -31.36
C LEU A 392 -3.38 -7.39 -30.03
N VAL A 393 -2.63 -7.50 -28.93
CA VAL A 393 -3.22 -7.83 -27.62
C VAL A 393 -4.20 -6.74 -27.18
N ARG A 394 -3.89 -5.46 -27.43
CA ARG A 394 -4.82 -4.35 -27.18
C ARG A 394 -6.11 -4.52 -27.97
N TRP A 395 -6.02 -4.77 -29.27
CA TRP A 395 -7.19 -4.96 -30.11
C TRP A 395 -8.03 -6.16 -29.66
N VAL A 396 -7.41 -7.30 -29.35
CA VAL A 396 -8.13 -8.48 -28.84
C VAL A 396 -8.86 -8.16 -27.54
N THR A 397 -8.19 -7.53 -26.58
CA THR A 397 -8.81 -7.21 -25.29
C THR A 397 -9.96 -6.21 -25.46
N GLN A 398 -9.73 -5.11 -26.18
CA GLN A 398 -10.70 -4.02 -26.28
C GLN A 398 -11.85 -4.32 -27.24
N GLU A 399 -11.56 -4.92 -28.40
CA GLU A 399 -12.54 -5.06 -29.48
C GLU A 399 -13.15 -6.45 -29.58
N VAL A 400 -12.58 -7.46 -28.92
CA VAL A 400 -13.12 -8.82 -28.93
C VAL A 400 -13.63 -9.20 -27.55
N LEU A 401 -12.74 -9.29 -26.55
CA LEU A 401 -13.09 -9.80 -25.22
C LEU A 401 -14.08 -8.88 -24.49
N ASN A 402 -13.80 -7.58 -24.42
CA ASN A 402 -14.69 -6.63 -23.75
C ASN A 402 -16.06 -6.53 -24.44
N ARG A 403 -16.11 -6.65 -25.77
CA ARG A 403 -17.39 -6.69 -26.50
C ARG A 403 -18.18 -7.96 -26.17
N LEU A 404 -17.52 -9.12 -26.10
CA LEU A 404 -18.17 -10.37 -25.71
C LEU A 404 -18.69 -10.35 -24.27
N LEU A 405 -17.91 -9.80 -23.32
CA LEU A 405 -18.33 -9.63 -21.93
C LEU A 405 -19.57 -8.75 -21.84
N TYR A 406 -19.58 -7.63 -22.58
CA TYR A 406 -20.74 -6.75 -22.66
C TYR A 406 -21.97 -7.45 -23.23
N GLU A 407 -21.85 -8.23 -24.31
CA GLU A 407 -22.95 -8.98 -24.92
C GLU A 407 -23.51 -10.09 -24.00
N THR A 408 -22.68 -10.61 -23.10
CA THR A 408 -23.05 -11.67 -22.13
C THR A 408 -23.52 -11.12 -20.78
N ASP A 409 -23.80 -9.80 -20.69
CA ASP A 409 -24.22 -9.07 -19.49
C ASP A 409 -23.20 -9.13 -18.32
N TYR A 410 -21.94 -9.44 -18.63
CA TYR A 410 -20.84 -9.28 -17.68
C TYR A 410 -20.41 -7.81 -17.62
N LYS A 411 -20.74 -7.15 -16.51
CA LYS A 411 -20.42 -5.74 -16.27
C LYS A 411 -18.99 -5.50 -15.79
N VAL A 412 -18.03 -6.05 -16.52
CA VAL A 412 -16.59 -5.88 -16.27
C VAL A 412 -15.85 -5.43 -17.51
N SER A 413 -14.81 -4.61 -17.33
CA SER A 413 -13.90 -4.19 -18.39
C SER A 413 -12.52 -4.76 -18.13
N LEU A 414 -12.01 -5.57 -19.04
CA LEU A 414 -10.64 -6.04 -18.97
C LEU A 414 -9.69 -4.90 -19.38
N PRO A 415 -8.63 -4.64 -18.61
CA PRO A 415 -7.65 -3.62 -18.93
C PRO A 415 -6.86 -4.02 -20.19
N PRO A 416 -6.58 -3.07 -21.11
CA PRO A 416 -5.67 -3.33 -22.23
C PRO A 416 -4.25 -3.61 -21.74
N PRO A 417 -3.38 -4.21 -22.56
CA PRO A 417 -1.96 -4.32 -22.24
C PRO A 417 -1.36 -2.93 -22.07
N GLY A 418 -0.61 -2.79 -20.98
CA GLY A 418 0.12 -1.59 -20.63
C GLY A 418 1.57 -1.59 -21.11
N ARG A 419 2.34 -0.63 -20.58
CA ARG A 419 3.79 -0.56 -20.80
C ARG A 419 4.55 -1.64 -20.05
N TYR A 420 3.97 -2.17 -18.99
CA TYR A 420 4.55 -3.16 -18.12
C TYR A 420 3.65 -4.38 -17.99
N LEU A 421 4.29 -5.54 -17.80
CA LEU A 421 3.68 -6.80 -17.43
C LEU A 421 4.09 -7.19 -16.01
N PRO A 422 3.29 -7.99 -15.30
CA PRO A 422 3.72 -8.61 -14.05
C PRO A 422 4.97 -9.48 -14.28
N ARG A 423 5.90 -9.44 -13.33
CA ARG A 423 7.01 -10.37 -13.26
C ARG A 423 6.49 -11.77 -12.90
N ASN A 424 7.28 -12.81 -13.16
CA ASN A 424 6.85 -14.21 -13.06
C ASN A 424 6.72 -14.74 -11.62
N ASP A 425 7.24 -14.00 -10.65
CA ASP A 425 7.25 -14.29 -9.22
C ASP A 425 6.16 -13.53 -8.44
N VAL A 426 5.45 -12.61 -9.10
CA VAL A 426 4.30 -11.88 -8.54
C VAL A 426 3.27 -12.85 -7.97
N MET A 427 2.77 -12.56 -6.76
CA MET A 427 1.71 -13.36 -6.18
C MET A 427 0.47 -13.40 -7.11
N PRO A 428 -0.06 -14.60 -7.47
CA PRO A 428 -1.15 -14.74 -8.44
C PRO A 428 -2.40 -13.91 -8.15
N LEU A 429 -2.70 -13.63 -6.87
CA LEU A 429 -3.89 -12.86 -6.48
C LEU A 429 -3.79 -11.37 -6.82
N ILE A 430 -2.59 -10.77 -6.83
CA ILE A 430 -2.39 -9.35 -7.21
C ILE A 430 -1.98 -9.20 -8.67
N LEU A 431 -1.64 -10.29 -9.36
CA LEU A 431 -1.25 -10.28 -10.78
C LEU A 431 -2.20 -9.47 -11.69
N PRO A 432 -3.55 -9.58 -11.58
CA PRO A 432 -4.45 -8.78 -12.41
C PRO A 432 -4.30 -7.28 -12.17
N VAL A 433 -4.04 -6.87 -10.92
CA VAL A 433 -3.87 -5.47 -10.54
C VAL A 433 -2.54 -4.94 -11.04
N VAL A 434 -1.45 -5.72 -10.89
CA VAL A 434 -0.11 -5.38 -11.41
C VAL A 434 -0.17 -5.10 -12.92
N TYR A 435 -0.85 -5.98 -13.66
CA TYR A 435 -1.06 -5.84 -15.10
C TYR A 435 -1.88 -4.58 -15.44
N ALA A 436 -2.98 -4.35 -14.74
CA ALA A 436 -3.85 -3.22 -14.98
C ALA A 436 -3.17 -1.87 -14.69
N MET A 437 -2.47 -1.77 -13.55
CA MET A 437 -1.69 -0.58 -13.18
C MET A 437 -0.56 -0.31 -14.18
N GLY A 438 0.05 -1.37 -14.73
CA GLY A 438 1.04 -1.29 -15.81
C GLY A 438 0.58 -0.59 -17.08
N GLY A 439 -0.74 -0.39 -17.26
CA GLY A 439 -1.35 0.32 -18.38
C GLY A 439 -2.27 1.47 -17.99
N GLN A 440 -2.37 1.83 -16.71
CA GLN A 440 -3.31 2.83 -16.23
C GLN A 440 -2.77 4.25 -16.48
N ASP A 441 -3.37 4.95 -17.44
CA ASP A 441 -3.05 6.35 -17.69
C ASP A 441 -3.57 7.25 -16.57
N LEU A 442 -2.76 8.24 -16.21
CA LEU A 442 -3.17 9.32 -15.31
C LEU A 442 -4.19 10.24 -15.99
N SER A 443 -5.27 10.55 -15.27
CA SER A 443 -6.26 11.54 -15.69
C SER A 443 -5.65 12.96 -15.74
N PRO A 444 -6.25 13.90 -16.50
CA PRO A 444 -5.78 15.29 -16.51
C PRO A 444 -5.70 15.92 -15.12
N GLU A 445 -6.62 15.55 -14.23
CA GLU A 445 -6.65 16.04 -12.84
C GLU A 445 -5.48 15.49 -12.03
N GLN A 446 -5.20 14.19 -12.13
CA GLN A 446 -4.08 13.57 -11.44
C GLN A 446 -2.75 14.18 -11.90
N LYS A 447 -2.59 14.41 -13.21
CA LYS A 447 -1.41 15.10 -13.77
C LYS A 447 -1.24 16.51 -13.20
N ARG A 448 -2.35 17.24 -13.01
CA ARG A 448 -2.32 18.57 -12.40
C ARG A 448 -1.91 18.54 -10.93
N ILE A 449 -2.41 17.57 -10.16
CA ILE A 449 -2.08 17.39 -8.74
C ILE A 449 -0.60 17.04 -8.55
N LEU A 450 -0.08 16.15 -9.39
CA LEU A 450 1.29 15.65 -9.30
C LEU A 450 2.34 16.64 -9.86
N GLY A 451 1.91 17.56 -10.73
CA GLY A 451 2.76 18.61 -11.29
C GLY A 451 3.62 18.15 -12.48
N PRO A 452 4.50 19.03 -12.99
CA PRO A 452 5.45 18.67 -14.05
C PRO A 452 6.52 17.71 -13.51
N ASN A 453 7.00 16.79 -14.36
CA ASN A 453 7.96 15.71 -14.03
C ASN A 453 7.35 14.51 -13.27
N LEU A 454 6.34 13.90 -13.88
CA LEU A 454 5.59 12.80 -13.27
C LEU A 454 6.42 11.53 -13.03
N GLY A 455 7.47 11.29 -13.83
CA GLY A 455 8.18 10.01 -13.83
C GLY A 455 7.37 8.90 -14.49
N ASP A 456 7.72 7.65 -14.20
CA ASP A 456 7.05 6.46 -14.73
C ASP A 456 5.96 5.92 -13.78
N TRP A 457 4.72 6.37 -13.98
CA TRP A 457 3.56 5.91 -13.19
C TRP A 457 3.03 4.53 -13.57
N TYR A 458 3.63 3.83 -14.53
CA TYR A 458 3.18 2.49 -14.91
C TYR A 458 3.92 1.39 -14.14
N GLN A 459 5.18 1.65 -13.74
CA GLN A 459 5.93 0.76 -12.86
C GLN A 459 5.27 0.71 -11.48
N ASN A 460 5.05 -0.49 -10.94
CA ASN A 460 4.32 -0.70 -9.69
C ASN A 460 4.75 -2.01 -9.01
N ASP A 461 4.46 -2.13 -7.72
CA ASP A 461 4.65 -3.34 -6.90
C ASP A 461 3.39 -4.23 -6.81
N GLY A 462 2.33 -3.85 -7.54
CA GLY A 462 1.01 -4.48 -7.52
C GLY A 462 -0.06 -3.76 -6.73
N VAL A 463 0.30 -2.78 -5.91
CA VAL A 463 -0.65 -1.94 -5.16
C VAL A 463 -0.36 -0.46 -5.30
N VAL A 464 0.93 -0.09 -5.38
CA VAL A 464 1.40 1.29 -5.41
C VAL A 464 2.34 1.49 -6.60
N ASN A 465 2.17 2.61 -7.30
CA ASN A 465 3.09 3.01 -8.37
C ASN A 465 4.45 3.34 -7.75
N THR A 466 5.54 2.83 -8.33
CA THR A 466 6.90 2.96 -7.77
C THR A 466 7.32 4.42 -7.58
N GLU A 467 6.90 5.30 -8.49
CA GLU A 467 7.12 6.76 -8.42
C GLU A 467 6.47 7.44 -7.21
N SER A 468 5.47 6.81 -6.61
CA SER A 468 4.78 7.33 -5.44
C SER A 468 5.57 7.12 -4.14
N MET A 469 6.54 6.20 -4.13
CA MET A 469 7.13 5.66 -2.90
C MET A 469 8.33 6.45 -2.35
N CYS A 470 9.06 7.17 -3.20
CA CYS A 470 10.31 7.82 -2.80
C CYS A 470 10.12 8.94 -1.76
N GLY A 471 8.94 9.57 -1.73
CA GLY A 471 8.58 10.56 -0.73
C GLY A 471 7.40 11.45 -1.14
N PRO A 472 6.87 12.28 -0.22
CA PRO A 472 5.76 13.20 -0.48
C PRO A 472 6.07 14.21 -1.58
N HIS A 473 5.05 14.58 -2.34
CA HIS A 473 5.13 15.72 -3.26
C HIS A 473 5.54 17.00 -2.50
N GLY A 474 6.51 17.75 -3.03
CA GLY A 474 7.03 18.97 -2.42
C GLY A 474 8.01 18.78 -1.25
N SER A 475 8.30 17.53 -0.85
CA SER A 475 9.32 17.24 0.17
C SER A 475 10.73 17.18 -0.45
N VAL A 476 11.76 17.34 0.40
CA VAL A 476 13.14 17.12 -0.01
C VAL A 476 13.44 15.62 0.06
N VAL A 477 13.61 15.00 -1.10
CA VAL A 477 14.04 13.61 -1.25
C VAL A 477 15.50 13.61 -1.71
N LYS A 478 16.34 12.82 -1.05
CA LYS A 478 17.76 12.65 -1.41
C LYS A 478 18.14 11.19 -1.43
N ASP A 479 19.10 10.86 -2.29
CA ASP A 479 19.70 9.53 -2.34
C ASP A 479 20.39 9.18 -1.02
N ILE A 480 20.22 7.94 -0.55
CA ILE A 480 20.85 7.46 0.67
C ILE A 480 22.38 7.52 0.64
N ALA A 481 23.01 7.45 -0.54
CA ALA A 481 24.46 7.57 -0.66
C ALA A 481 24.99 8.93 -0.14
N ALA A 482 24.14 9.95 -0.09
CA ALA A 482 24.45 11.28 0.45
C ALA A 482 24.09 11.44 1.93
N PHE A 483 23.65 10.39 2.62
CA PHE A 483 23.29 10.46 4.04
C PHE A 483 24.52 10.79 4.91
N PRO A 484 24.47 11.84 5.75
CA PRO A 484 25.63 12.35 6.48
C PRO A 484 25.91 11.54 7.75
N ILE A 485 26.38 10.30 7.61
CA ILE A 485 26.58 9.39 8.77
C ILE A 485 27.56 9.97 9.79
N SER A 486 28.65 10.59 9.35
CA SER A 486 29.66 11.19 10.23
C SER A 486 29.14 12.39 11.02
N ASP A 487 28.03 12.98 10.58
CA ASP A 487 27.37 14.12 11.22
C ASP A 487 25.88 13.83 11.47
N ILE A 488 25.59 12.59 11.89
CA ILE A 488 24.22 12.10 12.07
C ILE A 488 23.40 12.96 13.02
N ASN A 489 24.06 13.67 13.95
CA ASN A 489 23.39 14.55 14.91
C ASN A 489 22.96 15.90 14.33
N SER A 490 23.45 16.32 13.16
CA SER A 490 23.10 17.63 12.62
C SER A 490 21.72 17.71 11.99
N ASP A 491 21.31 18.95 11.71
CA ASP A 491 20.07 19.28 11.02
C ASP A 491 20.08 18.78 9.58
N SER A 492 21.26 18.53 9.01
CA SER A 492 21.41 18.04 7.63
C SER A 492 20.94 16.60 7.45
N ALA A 493 20.77 15.83 8.53
CA ALA A 493 20.34 14.43 8.50
C ALA A 493 18.82 14.25 8.68
N ARG A 494 18.09 15.28 9.15
CA ARG A 494 16.68 15.21 9.56
C ARG A 494 15.80 16.10 8.69
N GLY A 495 14.49 15.83 8.67
CA GLY A 495 13.53 16.55 7.82
C GLY A 495 13.71 16.31 6.32
N ILE A 496 14.50 15.30 5.95
CA ILE A 496 14.77 14.89 4.57
C ILE A 496 14.36 13.42 4.45
N TYR A 497 13.66 13.08 3.35
CA TYR A 497 13.38 11.70 2.99
C TYR A 497 14.59 11.10 2.28
N TRP A 498 15.32 10.25 2.98
CA TRP A 498 16.47 9.54 2.44
C TRP A 498 16.01 8.27 1.72
N HIS A 499 16.05 8.30 0.40
CA HIS A 499 15.57 7.23 -0.45
C HIS A 499 16.64 6.15 -0.57
N LEU A 500 16.32 4.95 -0.09
CA LEU A 500 17.20 3.79 -0.10
C LEU A 500 17.42 3.22 -1.51
N GLY A 501 16.54 3.57 -2.46
CA GLY A 501 16.54 3.04 -3.81
C GLY A 501 15.27 2.23 -4.09
N VAL A 502 15.31 1.47 -5.18
CA VAL A 502 14.18 0.65 -5.63
C VAL A 502 14.60 -0.81 -5.59
N ASN A 503 13.79 -1.68 -5.00
CA ASN A 503 13.98 -3.12 -5.09
C ASN A 503 13.11 -3.71 -6.20
N ASP A 504 13.71 -4.57 -7.02
CA ASP A 504 13.08 -5.18 -8.19
C ASP A 504 12.83 -6.68 -7.99
N ARG A 505 12.66 -7.13 -6.74
CA ARG A 505 12.43 -8.54 -6.38
C ARG A 505 11.20 -8.77 -5.52
N MET A 506 10.81 -7.81 -4.68
CA MET A 506 9.63 -7.92 -3.83
C MET A 506 8.43 -7.25 -4.48
N ASP A 507 7.30 -7.95 -4.50
CA ASP A 507 5.99 -7.32 -4.68
C ASP A 507 5.47 -6.73 -3.35
N HIS A 508 4.33 -6.03 -3.40
CA HIS A 508 3.79 -5.31 -2.23
C HIS A 508 3.50 -6.22 -1.03
N LEU A 509 3.25 -7.51 -1.26
CA LEU A 509 2.97 -8.47 -0.20
C LEU A 509 4.22 -9.18 0.30
N ASP A 510 5.24 -9.35 -0.56
CA ASP A 510 6.57 -9.79 -0.15
C ASP A 510 7.19 -8.86 0.90
N GLU A 511 6.93 -7.54 0.81
CA GLU A 511 7.42 -6.51 1.76
C GLU A 511 7.08 -6.83 3.23
N ILE A 512 6.00 -7.57 3.45
CA ILE A 512 5.47 -7.94 4.76
C ILE A 512 5.34 -9.46 4.94
N GLY A 513 5.90 -10.27 4.03
CA GLY A 513 5.94 -11.73 4.17
C GLY A 513 4.63 -12.47 3.86
N ILE A 514 3.66 -11.83 3.21
CA ILE A 514 2.38 -12.49 2.92
C ILE A 514 2.56 -13.39 1.69
N ILE A 515 2.75 -14.69 1.94
CA ILE A 515 2.94 -15.75 0.94
C ILE A 515 4.14 -15.46 0.04
N ILE A 516 5.30 -15.86 0.54
CA ILE A 516 6.62 -15.59 -0.03
C ILE A 516 7.25 -16.87 -0.57
N GLN A 517 7.99 -16.75 -1.66
CA GLN A 517 8.93 -17.80 -2.07
C GLN A 517 10.10 -17.84 -1.07
N GLU A 518 10.79 -18.97 -0.95
CA GLU A 518 11.86 -19.15 0.05
C GLU A 518 12.94 -18.05 -0.05
N ASP A 519 13.28 -17.62 -1.27
CA ASP A 519 14.26 -16.56 -1.53
C ASP A 519 13.77 -15.16 -1.12
N THR A 520 12.48 -14.83 -1.33
CA THR A 520 11.91 -13.55 -0.91
C THR A 520 11.72 -13.50 0.61
N ALA A 521 11.48 -14.65 1.24
CA ALA A 521 11.43 -14.78 2.71
C ALA A 521 12.73 -14.38 3.40
N HIS A 522 13.85 -14.94 2.92
CA HIS A 522 15.15 -14.59 3.47
C HIS A 522 15.46 -13.10 3.30
N SER A 523 15.17 -12.57 2.10
CA SER A 523 15.38 -11.15 1.79
C SER A 523 14.53 -10.24 2.69
N MET A 524 13.28 -10.64 2.99
CA MET A 524 12.38 -9.90 3.87
C MET A 524 12.91 -9.90 5.31
N ASN A 525 13.33 -11.05 5.84
CA ASN A 525 13.95 -11.13 7.16
C ASN A 525 15.18 -10.23 7.29
N GLU A 526 16.09 -10.31 6.32
CA GLU A 526 17.28 -9.44 6.28
C GLU A 526 16.90 -7.97 6.18
N MET A 527 15.87 -7.61 5.41
CA MET A 527 15.36 -6.24 5.35
C MET A 527 14.96 -5.74 6.75
N TYR A 528 14.10 -6.45 7.48
CA TYR A 528 13.67 -6.01 8.82
C TYR A 528 14.81 -5.99 9.84
N PHE A 529 15.75 -6.93 9.79
CA PHE A 529 16.93 -6.91 10.67
C PHE A 529 17.83 -5.71 10.41
N ASN A 530 18.04 -5.36 9.14
CA ASN A 530 18.81 -4.16 8.77
C ASN A 530 18.08 -2.88 9.16
N LEU A 531 16.75 -2.82 8.97
CA LEU A 531 15.93 -1.69 9.42
C LEU A 531 16.02 -1.50 10.94
N ALA A 532 15.87 -2.58 11.72
CA ALA A 532 16.00 -2.55 13.17
C ALA A 532 17.39 -2.10 13.62
N THR A 533 18.44 -2.60 12.95
CA THR A 533 19.84 -2.21 13.17
C THR A 533 20.04 -0.71 12.98
N ILE A 534 19.43 -0.12 11.96
CA ILE A 534 19.52 1.32 11.67
C ILE A 534 18.77 2.13 12.72
N VAL A 535 17.47 1.85 12.93
CA VAL A 535 16.62 2.74 13.76
C VAL A 535 17.10 2.80 15.20
N THR A 536 17.51 1.66 15.77
CA THR A 536 17.99 1.59 17.16
C THR A 536 19.35 2.25 17.39
N ARG A 537 20.00 2.76 16.33
CA ARG A 537 21.26 3.51 16.41
C ARG A 537 21.09 5.00 16.08
N LEU A 538 19.87 5.44 15.80
CA LEU A 538 19.57 6.84 15.52
C LEU A 538 19.45 7.64 16.83
N PRO A 539 20.26 8.70 17.03
CA PRO A 539 20.17 9.50 18.23
C PRO A 539 18.90 10.36 18.24
N PRO A 540 18.13 10.38 19.35
CA PRO A 540 16.99 11.27 19.49
C PRO A 540 17.43 12.73 19.43
N ARG A 541 16.53 13.61 18.97
CA ARG A 541 16.75 15.06 19.04
C ARG A 541 16.91 15.47 20.51
N ARG A 542 18.05 16.08 20.83
CA ARG A 542 18.31 16.63 22.17
C ARG A 542 17.45 17.87 22.38
N ARG A 543 16.95 18.07 23.60
CA ARG A 543 16.21 19.26 24.01
C ARG A 543 17.09 20.49 23.75
N GLN A 544 16.64 21.44 22.92
CA GLN A 544 17.21 22.77 23.01
C GLN A 544 16.73 23.36 24.34
N PRO A 545 17.60 23.97 25.16
CA PRO A 545 17.16 24.67 26.35
C PRO A 545 16.12 25.71 25.91
N SER A 546 14.92 25.66 26.48
CA SER A 546 13.94 26.72 26.30
C SER A 546 14.59 28.02 26.72
N HIS A 547 14.80 28.94 25.78
CA HIS A 547 15.07 30.33 26.11
C HIS A 547 13.84 30.85 26.86
N LEU A 548 13.95 30.85 28.19
CA LEU A 548 13.01 31.48 29.12
C LEU A 548 12.98 32.99 28.89
#